data_AF-A0A2S0UBW4-F1
#
_entry.id   AF-A0A2S0UBW4-F1
#
_cell.length_a   1.000
_cell.length_b   1.000
_cell.length_c   1.000
_cell.angle_alpha   90.00
_cell.angle_beta   90.00
_cell.angle_gamma   90.00
#
_symmetry.space_group_name_H-M   'P 1'
#
loop_
_entity.id
_entity.type
_entity.pdbx_description
1 polymer ?
#
loop_
_entity_poly.entity_id
_entity_poly.type
_entity_poly.pdbx_seq_one_letter_code
_entity_poly.pdbx_strand_id
1 'polypeptide(L)'
;MERRTYCRFCNEEHVVSETRDTLGNIVGLFCNREKAMVTSHTTAWNEEDIMPAIERFVDATVDRVALARIKTDKMSGLARKIGFQFIQTSYARERKINYAFAVHHILAEIRRMREHGFHSGVKYA
;
A
#
# COMPACT_ATOMS: atom_id res chain seq x y z
N MET A 1 -10.18 0.11 -20.48
CA MET A 1 -11.58 -0.35 -20.31
C MET A 1 -12.11 0.25 -19.01
N GLU A 2 -13.27 0.89 -19.05
CA GLU A 2 -13.88 1.51 -17.87
C GLU A 2 -14.72 0.47 -17.14
N ARG A 3 -14.42 0.24 -15.85
CA ARG A 3 -15.23 -0.66 -14.99
C ARG A 3 -15.95 0.19 -13.94
N ARG A 4 -17.23 -0.04 -13.73
CA ARG A 4 -17.95 0.48 -12.57
C ARG A 4 -17.75 -0.47 -11.40
N THR A 5 -17.30 0.06 -10.28
CA THR A 5 -17.17 -0.70 -9.02
C THR A 5 -17.38 0.22 -7.84
N TYR A 6 -17.65 -0.37 -6.68
CA TYR A 6 -17.70 0.37 -5.41
C TYR A 6 -16.30 0.87 -5.03
N CYS A 7 -16.15 2.18 -4.87
CA CYS A 7 -14.90 2.79 -4.43
C CYS A 7 -14.97 3.10 -2.94
N ARG A 8 -14.17 2.40 -2.13
CA ARG A 8 -14.10 2.65 -0.68
C ARG A 8 -13.58 4.04 -0.29
N PHE A 9 -12.95 4.77 -1.21
CA PHE A 9 -12.48 6.14 -0.95
C PHE A 9 -13.57 7.18 -1.22
N CYS A 10 -14.37 7.00 -2.27
CA CYS A 10 -15.49 7.89 -2.60
C CYS A 10 -16.80 7.49 -1.91
N ASN A 11 -16.86 6.29 -1.33
CA ASN A 11 -18.04 5.72 -0.67
C ASN A 11 -19.28 5.66 -1.58
N GLU A 12 -19.05 5.40 -2.87
CA GLU A 12 -20.07 5.31 -3.92
C GLU A 12 -19.57 4.40 -5.06
N GLU A 13 -20.49 3.97 -5.93
CA GLU A 13 -20.13 3.31 -7.19
C GLU A 13 -19.78 4.34 -8.26
N HIS A 14 -18.61 4.20 -8.85
CA HIS A 14 -18.24 5.04 -9.99
C HIS A 14 -17.24 4.32 -10.90
N VAL A 15 -16.93 4.97 -12.02
CA VAL A 15 -15.96 4.46 -12.98
C VAL A 15 -14.55 4.49 -12.38
N VAL A 16 -13.90 3.33 -12.38
CA VAL A 16 -12.48 3.14 -12.03
C VAL A 16 -11.71 2.72 -13.27
N SER A 17 -10.40 2.96 -13.26
CA SER A 17 -9.48 2.56 -14.31
C SER A 17 -8.65 1.34 -13.88
N GLU A 18 -8.22 0.54 -14.85
CA GLU A 18 -7.21 -0.49 -14.62
C GLU A 18 -5.84 0.18 -14.45
N THR A 19 -5.12 -0.19 -13.39
CA THR A 19 -3.70 0.14 -13.25
C THR A 19 -2.88 -0.94 -13.90
N ARG A 20 -1.89 -0.52 -14.68
CA ARG A 20 -0.95 -1.42 -15.33
C ARG A 20 0.47 -1.14 -14.86
N ASP A 21 1.27 -2.19 -14.79
CA ASP A 21 2.71 -2.07 -14.61
C ASP A 21 3.38 -1.60 -15.92
N THR A 22 4.71 -1.52 -15.93
CA THR A 22 5.44 -1.05 -17.12
C THR A 22 5.50 -2.07 -18.26
N LEU A 23 5.18 -3.34 -17.96
CA LEU A 23 5.06 -4.41 -18.95
C LEU A 23 3.63 -4.48 -19.54
N GLY A 24 2.69 -3.70 -19.00
CA GLY A 24 1.30 -3.66 -19.46
C GLY A 24 0.37 -4.63 -18.74
N ASN A 25 0.86 -5.35 -17.72
CA ASN A 25 0.07 -6.28 -16.92
C ASN A 25 -0.90 -5.50 -16.03
N ILE A 26 -2.15 -5.95 -15.94
CA ILE A 26 -3.13 -5.34 -15.04
C ILE A 26 -2.81 -5.76 -13.62
N VAL A 27 -2.49 -4.78 -12.77
CA VAL A 27 -2.16 -5.04 -11.36
C VAL A 27 -3.30 -4.69 -10.41
N GLY A 28 -4.32 -3.97 -10.86
CA GLY A 28 -5.51 -3.68 -10.06
C GLY A 28 -6.34 -2.52 -10.56
N LEU A 29 -7.13 -1.92 -9.66
CA LEU A 29 -8.12 -0.89 -9.95
C LEU A 29 -7.80 0.42 -9.24
N PHE A 30 -7.88 1.52 -9.98
CA PHE A 30 -7.56 2.86 -9.52
C PHE A 30 -8.76 3.80 -9.60
N CYS A 31 -8.98 4.53 -8.52
CA CYS A 31 -9.98 5.58 -8.44
C CYS A 31 -9.43 6.87 -9.07
N ASN A 32 -10.05 7.30 -10.18
CA ASN A 32 -9.64 8.52 -10.88
C ASN A 32 -9.99 9.82 -10.14
N ARG A 33 -10.95 9.78 -9.19
CA ARG A 33 -11.38 10.94 -8.38
C ARG A 33 -10.40 11.20 -7.24
N GLU A 34 -10.24 10.23 -6.36
CA GLU A 34 -9.36 10.29 -5.17
C GLU A 34 -7.89 10.00 -5.45
N LYS A 35 -7.56 9.66 -6.71
CA LYS A 35 -6.21 9.30 -7.16
C LYS A 35 -5.57 8.19 -6.30
N ALA A 36 -6.36 7.15 -5.99
CA ALA A 36 -5.98 6.10 -5.06
C ALA A 36 -6.25 4.69 -5.61
N MET A 37 -5.40 3.74 -5.25
CA MET A 37 -5.56 2.33 -5.61
C MET A 37 -6.65 1.68 -4.75
N VAL A 38 -7.77 1.31 -5.36
CA VAL A 38 -8.94 0.71 -4.71
C VAL A 38 -8.62 -0.71 -4.27
N THR A 39 -8.18 -1.52 -5.22
CA THR A 39 -7.86 -2.94 -5.05
C THR A 39 -6.62 -3.27 -5.86
N SER A 40 -5.70 -4.02 -5.26
CA SER A 40 -4.64 -4.71 -5.98
C SER A 40 -5.01 -6.18 -6.22
N HIS A 41 -4.70 -6.71 -7.41
CA HIS A 41 -4.92 -8.12 -7.75
C HIS A 41 -3.66 -8.97 -7.59
N THR A 42 -2.51 -8.33 -7.38
CA THR A 42 -1.21 -8.98 -7.27
C THR A 42 -0.30 -8.15 -6.38
N THR A 43 0.73 -8.78 -5.84
CA THR A 43 1.86 -8.08 -5.21
C THR A 43 2.99 -7.81 -6.19
N ALA A 44 2.91 -8.36 -7.41
CA ALA A 44 3.94 -8.22 -8.41
C ALA A 44 3.86 -6.89 -9.16
N TRP A 45 5.01 -6.31 -9.44
CA TRP A 45 5.19 -5.17 -10.34
C TRP A 45 6.26 -5.52 -11.36
N ASN A 46 5.91 -5.54 -12.66
CA ASN A 46 6.78 -6.06 -13.72
C ASN A 46 7.21 -7.51 -13.44
N GLU A 47 6.26 -8.36 -13.04
CA GLU A 47 6.47 -9.78 -12.70
C GLU A 47 7.34 -10.02 -11.45
N GLU A 48 7.88 -8.99 -10.82
CA GLU A 48 8.65 -9.09 -9.58
C GLU A 48 7.75 -8.84 -8.36
N ASP A 49 7.75 -9.77 -7.38
CA ASP A 49 7.08 -9.54 -6.10
C ASP A 49 7.78 -8.44 -5.29
N ILE A 50 7.09 -7.32 -5.06
CA ILE A 50 7.66 -6.16 -4.37
C ILE A 50 7.47 -6.21 -2.85
N MET A 51 6.68 -7.15 -2.32
CA MET A 51 6.39 -7.22 -0.88
C MET A 51 7.64 -7.36 -0.02
N PRO A 52 8.64 -8.21 -0.35
CA PRO A 52 9.87 -8.28 0.44
C PRO A 52 10.61 -6.94 0.53
N ALA A 53 10.56 -6.11 -0.51
CA ALA A 53 11.16 -4.78 -0.49
C ALA A 53 10.34 -3.81 0.37
N ILE A 54 9.01 -3.84 0.25
CA ILE A 54 8.09 -3.04 1.07
C ILE A 54 8.24 -3.40 2.55
N GLU A 55 8.19 -4.68 2.91
CA GLU A 55 8.28 -5.16 4.29
C GLU A 55 9.58 -4.68 4.95
N ARG A 56 10.72 -4.90 4.30
CA ARG A 56 12.02 -4.41 4.80
C ARG A 56 12.04 -2.89 4.97
N PHE A 57 11.46 -2.16 4.01
CA PHE A 57 11.44 -0.71 4.07
C PHE A 57 10.53 -0.19 5.19
N VAL A 58 9.34 -0.76 5.35
CA VAL A 58 8.39 -0.39 6.41
C VAL A 58 8.97 -0.75 7.78
N ASP A 59 9.55 -1.93 7.96
CA ASP A 59 10.16 -2.34 9.23
C ASP A 59 11.30 -1.41 9.66
N ALA A 60 12.13 -0.96 8.70
CA ALA A 60 13.20 0.00 8.96
C ALA A 60 12.70 1.44 9.23
N THR A 61 11.51 1.79 8.74
CA THR A 61 11.01 3.18 8.78
C THR A 61 9.98 3.41 9.89
N VAL A 62 9.23 2.38 10.28
CA VAL A 62 8.09 2.50 11.18
C VAL A 62 8.43 1.98 12.57
N ASP A 63 8.37 2.87 13.54
CA ASP A 63 8.42 2.48 14.95
C ASP A 63 7.13 1.72 15.35
N ARG A 64 7.29 0.44 15.71
CA ARG A 64 6.22 -0.46 16.13
C ARG A 64 5.46 0.04 17.38
N VAL A 65 6.16 0.67 18.32
CA VAL A 65 5.57 1.21 19.56
C VAL A 65 4.70 2.42 19.22
N ALA A 66 5.19 3.31 18.35
CA ALA A 66 4.41 4.44 17.87
C ALA A 66 3.20 3.98 17.04
N LEU A 67 3.37 2.95 16.22
CA LEU A 67 2.32 2.37 15.38
C LEU A 67 1.17 1.79 16.21
N ALA A 68 1.44 1.15 17.35
CA ALA A 68 0.40 0.62 18.23
C ALA A 68 -0.57 1.70 18.75
N ARG A 69 -0.06 2.93 18.95
CA ARG A 69 -0.80 4.07 19.51
C ARG A 69 -1.46 4.96 18.46
N ILE A 70 -1.14 4.79 17.18
CA ILE A 70 -1.70 5.64 16.14
C ILE A 70 -3.19 5.36 15.94
N LYS A 71 -3.99 6.42 15.77
CA LYS A 71 -5.41 6.27 15.44
C LYS A 71 -5.56 5.69 14.03
N THR A 72 -6.56 4.83 13.83
CA THR A 72 -6.77 4.10 12.57
C THR A 72 -6.96 5.03 11.37
N ASP A 73 -7.64 6.16 11.54
CA ASP A 73 -7.85 7.18 10.51
C ASP A 73 -6.54 7.84 10.05
N LYS A 74 -5.51 7.85 10.91
CA LYS A 74 -4.19 8.43 10.59
C LYS A 74 -3.26 7.46 9.87
N MET A 75 -3.56 6.16 9.85
CA MET A 75 -2.72 5.15 9.19
C MET A 75 -2.60 5.39 7.68
N SER A 76 -3.68 5.84 7.03
CA SER A 76 -3.64 6.21 5.60
C SER A 76 -2.71 7.38 5.32
N GLY A 77 -2.63 8.35 6.24
CA GLY A 77 -1.68 9.46 6.16
C GLY A 77 -0.24 9.00 6.30
N LEU A 78 0.03 8.09 7.25
CA LEU A 78 1.34 7.48 7.45
C LEU A 78 1.79 6.67 6.21
N ALA A 79 0.90 5.84 5.67
CA ALA A 79 1.19 5.04 4.48
C ALA A 79 1.54 5.90 3.26
N ARG A 80 0.89 7.06 3.08
CA ARG A 80 1.25 8.02 2.01
C ARG A 80 2.65 8.60 2.20
N LYS A 81 3.01 8.98 3.42
CA LYS A 81 4.37 9.50 3.72
C LYS A 81 5.44 8.46 3.43
N ILE A 82 5.25 7.24 3.92
CA ILE A 82 6.20 6.14 3.71
C ILE A 82 6.22 5.73 2.23
N GLY A 83 5.07 5.68 1.56
CA GLY A 83 4.99 5.43 0.13
C GLY A 83 5.77 6.46 -0.69
N PHE A 84 5.73 7.73 -0.30
CA PHE A 84 6.48 8.78 -0.95
C PHE A 84 7.99 8.61 -0.77
N GLN A 85 8.44 8.17 0.41
CA GLN A 85 9.85 7.86 0.65
C GLN A 85 10.27 6.59 -0.09
N PHE A 86 9.43 5.56 -0.14
CA PHE A 86 9.70 4.30 -0.82
C PHE A 86 9.93 4.50 -2.32
N ILE A 87 9.08 5.28 -3.00
CA ILE A 87 9.24 5.54 -4.44
C ILE A 87 10.50 6.35 -4.78
N GLN A 88 11.15 6.96 -3.79
CA GLN A 88 12.42 7.68 -3.98
C GLN A 88 13.65 6.76 -3.89
N THR A 89 13.49 5.53 -3.40
CA THR A 89 14.58 4.55 -3.36
C THR A 89 15.04 4.18 -4.78
N SER A 90 16.33 3.88 -4.96
CA SER A 90 16.86 3.45 -6.26
C SER A 90 16.09 2.25 -6.82
N TYR A 91 15.81 1.26 -5.97
CA TYR A 91 15.01 0.08 -6.29
C TYR A 91 13.66 0.44 -6.95
N ALA A 92 12.87 1.31 -6.31
CA ALA A 92 11.55 1.68 -6.81
C ALA A 92 11.62 2.56 -8.06
N ARG A 93 12.61 3.46 -8.14
CA ARG A 93 12.81 4.34 -9.31
C ARG A 93 13.21 3.56 -10.55
N GLU A 94 14.13 2.61 -10.42
CA GLU A 94 14.59 1.74 -11.52
C GLU A 94 13.43 0.92 -12.10
N ARG A 95 12.57 0.37 -11.22
CA ARG A 95 11.37 -0.41 -11.61
C ARG A 95 10.18 0.45 -12.00
N LYS A 96 10.27 1.77 -11.82
CA LYS A 96 9.19 2.74 -12.03
C LYS A 96 7.91 2.33 -11.29
N ILE A 97 8.04 1.92 -10.03
CA ILE A 97 6.89 1.49 -9.21
C ILE A 97 5.90 2.65 -9.08
N ASN A 98 4.63 2.37 -9.33
CA ASN A 98 3.58 3.37 -9.18
C ASN A 98 3.34 3.72 -7.70
N TYR A 99 3.21 5.02 -7.41
CA TYR A 99 3.00 5.52 -6.06
C TYR A 99 1.72 4.99 -5.40
N ALA A 100 0.59 4.96 -6.10
CA ALA A 100 -0.66 4.47 -5.55
C ALA A 100 -0.61 2.97 -5.26
N PHE A 101 0.12 2.21 -6.09
CA PHE A 101 0.41 0.80 -5.87
C PHE A 101 1.24 0.60 -4.58
N ALA A 102 2.34 1.34 -4.44
CA ALA A 102 3.18 1.30 -3.25
C ALA A 102 2.41 1.67 -1.97
N VAL A 103 1.64 2.77 -1.99
CA VAL A 103 0.82 3.21 -0.84
C VAL A 103 -0.20 2.15 -0.45
N HIS A 104 -0.81 1.46 -1.41
CA HIS A 104 -1.78 0.39 -1.15
C HIS A 104 -1.16 -0.74 -0.33
N HIS A 105 -0.02 -1.26 -0.79
CA HIS A 105 0.67 -2.38 -0.14
C HIS A 105 1.33 -1.96 1.17
N ILE A 106 1.88 -0.75 1.26
CA ILE A 106 2.42 -0.20 2.52
C ILE A 106 1.31 -0.04 3.58
N LEU A 107 0.12 0.42 3.18
CA LEU A 107 -1.00 0.52 4.12
C LEU A 107 -1.42 -0.86 4.65
N ALA A 108 -1.45 -1.88 3.78
CA ALA A 108 -1.73 -3.24 4.18
C ALA A 108 -0.68 -3.77 5.15
N GLU A 109 0.60 -3.52 4.88
CA GLU A 109 1.71 -3.94 5.74
C GLU A 109 1.69 -3.26 7.11
N ILE A 110 1.44 -1.95 7.15
CA ILE A 110 1.28 -1.21 8.40
C ILE A 110 0.11 -1.75 9.24
N ARG A 111 -1.00 -2.15 8.60
CA ARG A 111 -2.12 -2.79 9.31
C ARG A 111 -1.73 -4.15 9.88
N ARG A 112 -1.07 -4.99 9.08
CA ARG A 112 -0.55 -6.30 9.51
C ARG A 112 0.42 -6.18 10.68
N MET A 113 1.39 -5.26 10.60
CA MET A 113 2.35 -5.00 11.69
C MET A 113 1.65 -4.60 12.99
N ARG A 114 0.61 -3.76 12.89
CA ARG A 114 -0.17 -3.34 14.05
C ARG A 114 -0.91 -4.54 14.67
N GLU A 115 -1.59 -5.35 13.86
CA GLU A 115 -2.31 -6.54 14.33
C GLU A 115 -1.38 -7.56 15.01
N HIS A 116 -0.20 -7.82 14.43
CA HIS A 116 0.79 -8.71 15.02
C HIS A 116 1.39 -8.16 16.33
N GLY A 117 1.60 -6.85 16.43
CA GLY A 117 2.07 -6.20 17.66
C GLY A 117 1.06 -6.28 18.82
N PHE A 118 -0.24 -6.45 18.53
CA PHE A 118 -1.26 -6.69 19.55
C PHE A 118 -1.27 -8.14 20.07
N HIS A 119 -0.78 -9.11 19.29
CA HIS A 119 -0.78 -10.53 19.67
C HIS A 119 0.50 -10.98 20.39
N SER A 120 1.59 -10.22 20.29
CA SER A 120 2.83 -10.45 21.05
C SER A 120 2.82 -9.80 22.45
N GLY A 121 1.67 -9.30 22.90
CA GLY A 121 1.44 -8.78 24.24
C GLY A 121 1.27 -9.83 25.36
N VAL A 122 1.88 -11.02 25.25
CA VAL A 122 1.92 -12.00 26.35
C VAL A 122 3.31 -12.62 26.48
N LYS A 123 3.80 -12.60 27.72
CA LYS A 123 5.02 -13.21 28.30
C LYS A 123 6.28 -12.34 28.33
N TYR A 124 6.28 -11.37 29.25
CA TYR A 124 7.39 -11.32 30.20
C TYR A 124 6.94 -12.11 31.44
N ALA A 125 7.57 -13.27 31.64
CA ALA A 125 7.63 -13.96 32.92
C ALA A 125 9.01 -13.67 33.51
#